data_AF-A0A2V8RD14-F1
#
_entry.id   AF-A0A2V8RD14-F1
#
_cell.length_a   1.000
_cell.length_b   1.000
_cell.length_c   1.000
_cell.angle_alpha   90.00
_cell.angle_beta   90.00
_cell.angle_gamma   90.00
#
_symmetry.space_group_name_H-M   'P 1'
#
loop_
_entity.id
_entity.type
_entity.pdbx_description
1 polymer ?
#
loop_
_entity_poly.entity_id
_entity_poly.type
_entity_poly.pdbx_seq_one_letter_code
_entity_poly.pdbx_strand_id
1 'polypeptide(L)'
;MTIAKLTEAVIRAGTNDKSFQRGRELYRSGAISNAAIRGHTLSGECEGNESPFYKVRVELDGGGIRTATCTCPYDFGGYCKHIVALLLAYAQKPKQFVVSREPAELLSDLTREQLLALVTKLLREQPDLYDWVEAALTLPAASGKAKSKTAKRKQVDTAVYQRRVRAIMHSLDHMRMSEAYWHVRGMVGELDGVRRSAIEFINAGDAESALQILLTLIQESYDGFDYIDDSNGELGDFFSGVGETLAEVILSLDLNEDEREDLASDLDELHDKLSDYGVEGLSVAIAAAERGWDEAPRENSTGHAVEEDEDEGEWDDEDEDELGSEDESEFEDDYFDQFGAPWSHDGTEQALTRAKLNVLERQGRTDDYLTLCVKEGEHLRYALKLCGLGRLPEAVSYSLKHLTVADEALLLAQHFRESGHLDEAIRVGERGLKLAGRKAALGEWLGPVEETQGRGPQALEAWRAAFSERPSLTTYQTIKRLAGARWGRLKSAVMATLEKFYDKQPLAEVLLFEQEWDAAIKVADQKDAYHTVMETVAEALIAHRPEWVIRASIKQAEDLIVQTKSNLYPAAAGWLKRAKAAYAKSGRTSEWQKYLRELKEQYKRRPALQAQLARL
;
A
#
# COMPACT_ATOMS: atom_id res chain seq x y z
N MET A 1 31.13 -5.56 -15.11
CA MET A 1 30.42 -5.07 -13.92
C MET A 1 29.95 -6.28 -13.12
N THR A 2 30.20 -6.33 -11.82
CA THR A 2 29.89 -7.49 -10.97
C THR A 2 28.47 -7.35 -10.42
N ILE A 3 27.56 -8.19 -10.91
CA ILE A 3 26.23 -8.38 -10.31
C ILE A 3 26.43 -8.82 -8.84
N ALA A 4 25.67 -8.23 -7.92
CA ALA A 4 25.82 -8.52 -6.50
C ALA A 4 25.66 -10.01 -6.21
N LYS A 5 26.53 -10.54 -5.33
CA LYS A 5 26.46 -11.92 -4.90
C LYS A 5 25.30 -12.08 -3.91
N LEU A 6 24.14 -12.52 -4.42
CA LEU A 6 22.97 -12.77 -3.60
C LEU A 6 23.21 -13.92 -2.62
N THR A 7 22.76 -13.73 -1.38
CA THR A 7 22.76 -14.76 -0.35
C THR A 7 21.33 -15.25 -0.09
N GLU A 8 21.19 -16.47 0.45
CA GLU A 8 19.88 -16.98 0.86
C GLU A 8 19.20 -16.06 1.88
N ALA A 9 19.99 -15.39 2.73
CA ALA A 9 19.49 -14.43 3.73
C ALA A 9 18.79 -13.22 3.08
N VAL A 10 19.41 -12.64 2.04
CA VAL A 10 18.82 -11.50 1.29
C VAL A 10 17.52 -11.91 0.60
N ILE A 11 17.45 -13.15 0.08
CA ILE A 11 16.23 -13.66 -0.55
C ILE A 11 15.13 -13.87 0.50
N ARG A 12 15.46 -14.45 1.65
CA ARG A 12 14.52 -14.68 2.77
C ARG A 12 13.95 -13.39 3.31
N ALA A 13 14.74 -12.32 3.35
CA ALA A 13 14.30 -11.03 3.86
C ALA A 13 13.13 -10.43 3.08
N GLY A 14 13.01 -10.71 1.78
CA GLY A 14 11.93 -10.19 0.93
C GLY A 14 10.74 -11.11 0.77
N THR A 15 10.63 -12.21 1.52
CA THR A 15 9.54 -13.19 1.38
C THR A 15 9.13 -13.75 2.74
N ASN A 16 7.93 -14.34 2.82
CA ASN A 16 7.52 -15.09 4.02
C ASN A 16 8.05 -16.53 3.99
N ASP A 17 8.09 -17.18 5.15
CA ASP A 17 8.66 -18.52 5.30
C ASP A 17 7.97 -19.59 4.41
N LYS A 18 6.64 -19.51 4.26
CA LYS A 18 5.86 -20.44 3.42
C LYS A 18 6.22 -20.30 1.94
N SER A 19 6.26 -19.08 1.43
CA SER A 19 6.66 -18.77 0.05
C SER A 19 8.11 -19.14 -0.20
N PHE A 20 9.00 -18.89 0.78
CA PHE A 20 10.40 -19.29 0.69
C PHE A 20 10.55 -20.81 0.55
N GLN A 21 9.88 -21.57 1.42
CA GLN A 21 9.97 -23.03 1.43
C GLN A 21 9.48 -23.62 0.09
N ARG A 22 8.33 -23.15 -0.41
CA ARG A 22 7.78 -23.56 -1.70
C ARG A 22 8.70 -23.17 -2.86
N GLY A 23 9.31 -21.99 -2.81
CA GLY A 23 10.29 -21.57 -3.81
C GLY A 23 11.54 -22.45 -3.81
N ARG A 24 11.98 -22.91 -2.62
CA ARG A 24 13.09 -23.85 -2.49
C ARG A 24 12.76 -25.23 -3.07
N GLU A 25 11.51 -25.67 -2.94
CA GLU A 25 11.01 -26.91 -3.56
C GLU A 25 11.02 -26.80 -5.09
N LEU A 26 10.52 -25.70 -5.66
CA LEU A 26 10.54 -25.43 -7.10
C LEU A 26 11.98 -25.35 -7.65
N TYR A 27 12.89 -24.71 -6.91
CA TYR A 27 14.31 -24.70 -7.28
C TYR A 27 14.90 -26.12 -7.30
N ARG A 28 14.58 -26.95 -6.29
CA ARG A 28 15.08 -28.33 -6.20
C ARG A 28 14.51 -29.25 -7.28
N SER A 29 13.27 -29.03 -7.70
CA SER A 29 12.66 -29.79 -8.80
C SER A 29 13.14 -29.36 -10.18
N GLY A 30 13.93 -28.28 -10.28
CA GLY A 30 14.41 -27.76 -11.57
C GLY A 30 13.34 -27.03 -12.37
N ALA A 31 12.32 -26.47 -11.71
CA ALA A 31 11.17 -25.82 -12.35
C ALA A 31 11.48 -24.49 -13.07
N ILE A 32 12.74 -24.04 -13.07
CA ILE A 32 13.19 -22.82 -13.75
C ILE A 32 13.80 -23.17 -15.11
N SER A 33 13.23 -22.60 -16.16
CA SER A 33 13.69 -22.70 -17.54
C SER A 33 13.92 -21.30 -18.13
N ASN A 34 14.55 -21.23 -19.31
CA ASN A 34 14.80 -19.99 -20.04
C ASN A 34 15.46 -18.87 -19.20
N ALA A 35 16.32 -19.28 -18.26
CA ALA A 35 17.01 -18.38 -17.35
C ALA A 35 18.08 -17.56 -18.09
N ALA A 36 17.97 -16.23 -18.04
CA ALA A 36 18.87 -15.32 -18.73
C ALA A 36 19.26 -14.13 -17.84
N ILE A 37 20.45 -13.60 -18.10
CA ILE A 37 20.97 -12.35 -17.53
C ILE A 37 21.06 -11.34 -18.67
N ARG A 38 20.49 -10.15 -18.47
CA ARG A 38 20.60 -8.98 -19.36
C ARG A 38 20.99 -7.78 -18.52
N GLY A 39 22.24 -7.32 -18.65
CA GLY A 39 22.78 -6.28 -17.78
C GLY A 39 22.63 -6.64 -16.30
N HIS A 40 21.74 -5.93 -15.61
CA HIS A 40 21.41 -6.09 -14.20
C HIS A 40 20.11 -6.87 -13.94
N THR A 41 19.47 -7.37 -14.99
CA THR A 41 18.16 -8.01 -14.94
C THR A 41 18.29 -9.51 -15.14
N LEU A 42 17.79 -10.27 -14.17
CA LEU A 42 17.53 -11.70 -14.27
C LEU A 42 16.12 -11.92 -14.83
N SER A 43 16.00 -12.84 -15.76
CA SER A 43 14.70 -13.32 -16.24
C SER A 43 14.66 -14.84 -16.28
N GLY A 44 13.49 -15.41 -16.10
CA GLY A 44 13.27 -16.85 -16.31
C GLY A 44 11.80 -17.21 -16.33
N GLU A 45 11.53 -18.45 -16.71
CA GLU A 45 10.18 -19.04 -16.74
C GLU A 45 10.10 -20.12 -15.67
N CYS A 46 9.13 -20.00 -14.78
CA CYS A 46 8.91 -20.96 -13.70
C CYS A 46 7.63 -21.76 -13.96
N GLU A 47 7.70 -23.09 -13.83
CA GLU A 47 6.51 -23.93 -13.94
C GLU A 47 5.42 -23.53 -12.94
N GLY A 48 4.16 -23.55 -13.40
CA GLY A 48 2.99 -23.06 -12.68
C GLY A 48 1.77 -23.98 -12.78
N ASN A 49 0.77 -23.74 -11.94
CA ASN A 49 -0.45 -24.55 -11.92
C ASN A 49 -1.54 -24.03 -12.88
N GLU A 50 -1.58 -22.72 -13.16
CA GLU A 50 -2.65 -22.09 -13.96
C GLU A 50 -2.19 -21.66 -15.36
N SER A 51 -0.89 -21.40 -15.50
CA SER A 51 -0.21 -21.17 -16.78
C SER A 51 0.89 -22.22 -16.90
N PRO A 52 1.19 -22.77 -18.10
CA PRO A 52 2.30 -23.73 -18.24
C PRO A 52 3.61 -23.16 -17.66
N PHE A 53 3.81 -21.83 -17.76
CA PHE A 53 4.91 -21.12 -17.10
C PHE A 53 4.50 -19.71 -16.65
N TYR A 54 5.05 -19.25 -15.52
CA TYR A 54 5.01 -17.85 -15.09
C TYR A 54 6.33 -17.16 -15.44
N LYS A 55 6.25 -15.95 -15.99
CA LYS A 55 7.43 -15.14 -16.34
C LYS A 55 7.88 -14.38 -15.10
N VAL A 56 9.14 -14.54 -14.75
CA VAL A 56 9.77 -13.93 -13.58
C VAL A 56 10.87 -12.99 -14.05
N ARG A 57 10.88 -11.77 -13.50
CA ARG A 57 11.92 -10.77 -13.76
C ARG A 57 12.39 -10.17 -12.44
N VAL A 58 13.70 -10.08 -12.26
CA VAL A 58 14.33 -9.50 -11.07
C VAL A 58 15.44 -8.56 -11.51
N GLU A 59 15.44 -7.34 -11.01
CA GLU A 59 16.53 -6.39 -11.22
C GLU A 59 17.44 -6.35 -9.99
N LEU A 60 18.75 -6.42 -10.23
CA LEU A 60 19.77 -6.43 -9.20
C LEU A 60 20.64 -5.18 -9.28
N ASP A 61 21.15 -4.74 -8.14
CA ASP A 61 22.14 -3.67 -8.08
C ASP A 61 23.18 -3.98 -7.00
N GLY A 62 24.07 -3.02 -6.70
CA GLY A 62 25.07 -3.18 -5.65
C GLY A 62 24.46 -3.48 -4.28
N GLY A 63 23.20 -3.09 -4.02
CA GLY A 63 22.46 -3.29 -2.78
C GLY A 63 21.66 -4.60 -2.72
N GLY A 64 21.74 -5.45 -3.75
CA GLY A 64 21.04 -6.72 -3.82
C GLY A 64 19.84 -6.66 -4.77
N ILE A 65 18.66 -7.08 -4.30
CA ILE A 65 17.43 -7.08 -5.11
C ILE A 65 16.84 -5.68 -5.11
N ARG A 66 16.69 -5.07 -6.28
CA ARG A 66 16.07 -3.74 -6.46
C ARG A 66 14.57 -3.89 -6.69
N THR A 67 14.18 -4.66 -7.71
CA THR A 67 12.79 -4.96 -8.04
C THR A 67 12.64 -6.44 -8.37
N ALA A 68 11.45 -6.99 -8.11
CA ALA A 68 11.12 -8.35 -8.50
C ALA A 68 9.64 -8.45 -8.88
N THR A 69 9.37 -8.98 -10.07
CA THR A 69 8.03 -9.10 -10.63
C THR A 69 7.80 -10.53 -11.14
N CYS A 70 6.55 -10.97 -11.05
CA CYS A 70 6.13 -12.29 -11.53
C CYS A 70 4.70 -12.22 -12.04
N THR A 71 4.41 -12.88 -13.16
CA THR A 71 3.07 -12.91 -13.77
C THR A 71 2.10 -13.87 -13.08
N CYS A 72 2.33 -14.25 -11.82
CA CYS A 72 1.41 -15.13 -11.08
C CYS A 72 0.40 -14.30 -10.29
N PRO A 73 -0.82 -14.80 -10.04
CA PRO A 73 -1.87 -14.05 -9.31
C PRO A 73 -1.63 -13.98 -7.80
N TYR A 74 -0.37 -14.07 -7.37
CA TYR A 74 -0.01 -14.00 -5.96
C TYR A 74 -0.05 -12.54 -5.48
N ASP A 75 -0.87 -12.27 -4.47
CA ASP A 75 -1.09 -10.91 -3.92
C ASP A 75 -0.83 -10.82 -2.40
N PHE A 76 -0.20 -11.85 -1.80
CA PHE A 76 0.01 -11.91 -0.34
C PHE A 76 1.25 -11.15 0.15
N GLY A 77 1.76 -10.19 -0.63
CA GLY A 77 2.96 -9.41 -0.31
C GLY A 77 4.28 -10.20 -0.34
N GLY A 78 5.37 -9.45 -0.57
CA GLY A 78 6.72 -10.00 -0.71
C GLY A 78 6.92 -10.85 -1.98
N TYR A 79 8.07 -11.51 -2.07
CA TYR A 79 8.42 -12.34 -3.22
C TYR A 79 7.65 -13.65 -3.21
N CYS A 80 6.94 -13.95 -4.30
CA CYS A 80 6.26 -15.22 -4.47
C CYS A 80 7.27 -16.38 -4.61
N LYS A 81 6.78 -17.62 -4.47
CA LYS A 81 7.57 -18.84 -4.62
C LYS A 81 8.36 -18.91 -5.95
N HIS A 82 7.85 -18.34 -7.05
CA HIS A 82 8.51 -18.36 -8.36
C HIS A 82 9.71 -17.39 -8.40
N ILE A 83 9.55 -16.19 -7.83
CA ILE A 83 10.65 -15.22 -7.66
C ILE A 83 11.75 -15.84 -6.81
N VAL A 84 11.40 -16.45 -5.67
CA VAL A 84 12.35 -17.15 -4.80
C VAL A 84 13.08 -18.26 -5.56
N ALA A 85 12.39 -19.05 -6.37
CA ALA A 85 13.01 -20.13 -7.15
C ALA A 85 14.05 -19.60 -8.15
N LEU A 86 13.75 -18.51 -8.88
CA LEU A 86 14.70 -17.87 -9.80
C LEU A 86 15.92 -17.30 -9.05
N LEU A 87 15.68 -16.61 -7.93
CA LEU A 87 16.73 -16.03 -7.10
C LEU A 87 17.66 -17.10 -6.51
N LEU A 88 17.11 -18.22 -6.04
CA LEU A 88 17.89 -19.36 -5.54
C LEU A 88 18.69 -20.02 -6.65
N ALA A 89 18.10 -20.17 -7.85
CA ALA A 89 18.80 -20.68 -9.03
C ALA A 89 20.01 -19.81 -9.38
N TYR A 90 19.83 -18.49 -9.36
CA TYR A 90 20.92 -17.55 -9.61
C TYR A 90 21.99 -17.58 -8.51
N ALA A 91 21.59 -17.55 -7.23
CA ALA A 91 22.52 -17.53 -6.10
C ALA A 91 23.41 -18.79 -6.03
N GLN A 92 22.87 -19.95 -6.43
CA GLN A 92 23.58 -21.24 -6.37
C GLN A 92 24.29 -21.59 -7.68
N LYS A 93 23.68 -21.29 -8.83
CA LYS A 93 24.16 -21.70 -10.16
C LYS A 93 24.11 -20.54 -11.17
N PRO A 94 24.82 -19.43 -10.93
CA PRO A 94 24.75 -18.25 -11.80
C PRO A 94 25.23 -18.55 -13.23
N LYS A 95 26.12 -19.53 -13.40
CA LYS A 95 26.65 -19.95 -14.72
C LYS A 95 25.61 -20.63 -15.64
N GLN A 96 24.46 -21.05 -15.11
CA GLN A 96 23.39 -21.65 -15.93
C GLN A 96 22.56 -20.61 -16.68
N PHE A 97 22.66 -19.34 -16.29
CA PHE A 97 21.93 -18.26 -16.94
C PHE A 97 22.61 -17.86 -18.24
N VAL A 98 21.84 -17.78 -19.31
CA VAL A 98 22.32 -17.32 -20.61
C VAL A 98 22.52 -15.81 -20.55
N VAL A 99 23.76 -15.34 -20.73
CA VAL A 99 24.06 -13.91 -20.81
C VAL A 99 23.65 -13.41 -22.19
N SER A 100 22.66 -12.52 -22.23
CA SER A 100 22.14 -11.88 -23.44
C SER A 100 22.63 -10.43 -23.52
N ARG A 101 22.86 -9.93 -24.73
CA ARG A 101 23.24 -8.52 -24.97
C ARG A 101 22.06 -7.58 -24.70
N GLU A 102 22.35 -6.34 -24.34
CA GLU A 102 21.34 -5.28 -24.25
C GLU A 102 20.72 -5.02 -25.63
N PRO A 103 19.40 -4.71 -25.72
CA PRO A 103 18.76 -4.41 -27.01
C PRO A 103 19.49 -3.31 -27.79
N ALA A 104 19.97 -2.26 -27.10
CA ALA A 104 20.71 -1.18 -27.73
C ALA A 104 22.03 -1.66 -28.38
N GLU A 105 22.74 -2.59 -27.77
CA GLU A 105 23.96 -3.20 -28.33
C GLU A 105 23.67 -4.21 -29.44
N LEU A 106 22.51 -4.87 -29.39
CA LEU A 106 22.09 -5.79 -30.45
C LEU A 106 21.62 -5.04 -31.71
N LEU A 107 21.09 -3.84 -31.51
CA LEU A 107 20.57 -2.98 -32.57
C LEU A 107 21.58 -1.92 -33.04
N SER A 108 22.67 -1.68 -32.32
CA SER A 108 23.66 -0.62 -32.64
C SER A 108 24.33 -0.80 -34.00
N ASP A 109 24.47 -2.06 -34.44
CA ASP A 109 25.13 -2.41 -35.69
C ASP A 109 24.19 -2.34 -36.90
N LEU A 110 22.89 -2.09 -36.68
CA LEU A 110 21.89 -2.01 -37.75
C LEU A 110 21.82 -0.59 -38.32
N THR A 111 21.81 -0.51 -39.65
CA THR A 111 21.48 0.74 -40.36
C THR A 111 20.01 1.10 -40.17
N ARG A 112 19.66 2.38 -40.43
CA ARG A 112 18.28 2.88 -40.30
C ARG A 112 17.29 2.06 -41.13
N GLU A 113 17.68 1.66 -42.34
CA GLU A 113 16.88 0.87 -43.27
C GLU A 113 16.66 -0.55 -42.74
N GLN A 114 17.69 -1.16 -42.17
CA GLN A 114 17.59 -2.50 -41.54
C GLN A 114 16.73 -2.46 -40.27
N LEU A 115 16.86 -1.40 -39.46
CA LEU A 115 16.06 -1.20 -38.27
C LEU A 115 14.58 -1.06 -38.62
N LEU A 116 14.27 -0.24 -39.64
CA LEU A 116 12.91 -0.06 -40.13
C LEU A 116 12.34 -1.39 -40.64
N ALA A 117 13.10 -2.14 -41.45
CA ALA A 117 12.67 -3.43 -41.95
C ALA A 117 12.40 -4.44 -40.82
N LEU A 118 13.24 -4.44 -39.78
CA LEU A 118 13.09 -5.29 -38.60
C LEU A 118 11.84 -4.92 -37.78
N VAL A 119 11.63 -3.62 -37.51
CA VAL A 119 10.43 -3.16 -36.80
C VAL A 119 9.17 -3.46 -37.60
N THR A 120 9.15 -3.21 -38.91
CA THR A 120 8.00 -3.55 -39.77
C THR A 120 7.72 -5.06 -39.80
N LYS A 121 8.76 -5.90 -39.70
CA LYS A 121 8.60 -7.35 -39.57
C LYS A 121 8.02 -7.72 -38.20
N LEU A 122 8.53 -7.13 -37.12
CA LEU A 122 8.06 -7.35 -35.75
C LEU A 122 6.57 -6.99 -35.61
N LEU A 123 6.16 -5.83 -36.13
CA LEU A 123 4.76 -5.38 -36.10
C LEU A 123 3.82 -6.29 -36.91
N ARG A 124 4.33 -6.98 -37.94
CA ARG A 124 3.57 -8.00 -38.67
C ARG A 124 3.41 -9.31 -37.91
N GLU A 125 4.43 -9.70 -37.14
CA GLU A 125 4.43 -10.96 -36.38
C GLU A 125 3.74 -10.82 -35.01
N GLN A 126 3.60 -9.59 -34.49
CA GLN A 126 3.00 -9.26 -33.20
C GLN A 126 2.04 -8.07 -33.37
N PRO A 127 0.77 -8.31 -33.74
CA PRO A 127 -0.21 -7.25 -34.00
C PRO A 127 -0.45 -6.33 -32.79
N ASP A 128 -0.42 -6.86 -31.57
CA ASP A 128 -0.64 -6.08 -30.35
C ASP A 128 0.42 -4.97 -30.13
N LEU A 129 1.63 -5.13 -30.71
CA LEU A 129 2.66 -4.08 -30.69
C LEU A 129 2.35 -2.94 -31.65
N TYR A 130 1.52 -3.17 -32.67
CA TYR A 130 1.10 -2.15 -33.62
C TYR A 130 0.29 -1.06 -32.92
N ASP A 131 -0.72 -1.45 -32.15
CA ASP A 131 -1.57 -0.54 -31.39
C ASP A 131 -0.76 0.29 -30.39
N TRP A 132 0.24 -0.34 -29.73
CA TRP A 132 1.16 0.36 -28.83
C TRP A 132 2.04 1.38 -29.56
N VAL A 133 2.61 1.04 -30.71
CA VAL A 133 3.43 1.96 -31.52
C VAL A 133 2.58 3.10 -32.07
N GLU A 134 1.35 2.83 -32.51
CA GLU A 134 0.42 3.85 -32.99
C GLU A 134 0.05 4.84 -31.87
N ALA A 135 -0.26 4.34 -30.67
CA ALA A 135 -0.49 5.16 -29.48
C ALA A 135 0.75 5.98 -29.07
N ALA A 136 1.96 5.42 -29.21
CA ALA A 136 3.19 6.14 -28.90
C ALA A 136 3.52 7.25 -29.93
N LEU A 137 3.07 7.11 -31.18
CA LEU A 137 3.32 8.07 -32.26
C LEU A 137 2.29 9.21 -32.33
N THR A 138 1.11 9.02 -31.75
CA THR A 138 0.09 10.07 -31.61
C THR A 138 0.38 11.04 -30.46
N LEU A 139 1.36 10.73 -29.60
CA LEU A 139 1.88 11.64 -28.58
C LEU A 139 2.71 12.77 -29.24
N PRO A 140 2.49 14.05 -28.86
CA PRO A 140 3.39 15.13 -29.26
C PRO A 140 4.80 14.88 -28.69
N ALA A 141 5.82 14.92 -29.55
CA ALA A 141 7.20 14.74 -29.11
C ALA A 141 7.56 15.75 -28.01
N ALA A 142 7.89 15.25 -26.82
CA ALA A 142 8.49 16.02 -25.74
C ALA A 142 9.95 16.39 -26.08
N SER A 143 10.14 17.23 -27.09
CA SER A 143 11.41 17.92 -27.31
C SER A 143 11.21 19.14 -28.21
N GLY A 144 11.31 20.33 -27.62
CA GLY A 144 11.31 21.56 -28.37
C GLY A 144 11.06 22.76 -27.48
N LYS A 145 12.13 23.46 -27.09
CA LYS A 145 12.11 24.75 -26.40
C LYS A 145 10.94 25.60 -26.89
N ALA A 146 10.01 25.89 -25.98
CA ALA A 146 8.88 26.77 -26.24
C ALA A 146 9.41 28.16 -26.64
N LYS A 147 9.39 28.46 -27.94
CA LYS A 147 9.37 29.83 -28.40
C LYS A 147 7.92 30.29 -28.35
N SER A 148 7.66 31.19 -27.39
CA SER A 148 6.49 32.05 -27.34
C SER A 148 6.16 32.59 -28.74
N LYS A 149 4.99 32.19 -29.26
CA LYS A 149 4.16 33.01 -30.14
C LYS A 149 2.70 32.71 -29.84
N THR A 150 2.02 33.76 -29.39
CA THR A 150 0.57 33.92 -29.25
C THR A 150 -0.15 33.49 -30.53
N ALA A 151 -0.65 32.24 -30.53
CA ALA A 151 -1.71 31.79 -31.42
C ALA A 151 -2.96 31.65 -30.56
N LYS A 152 -4.03 32.40 -30.87
CA LYS A 152 -5.34 32.27 -30.24
C LYS A 152 -5.74 30.79 -30.24
N ARG A 153 -5.71 30.17 -29.05
CA ARG A 153 -6.01 28.76 -28.86
C ARG A 153 -7.51 28.52 -29.07
N LYS A 154 -7.83 27.41 -29.72
CA LYS A 154 -9.19 27.03 -30.09
C LYS A 154 -9.88 26.55 -28.81
N GLN A 155 -10.92 27.26 -28.38
CA GLN A 155 -11.69 26.99 -27.16
C GLN A 155 -12.16 25.52 -27.14
N VAL A 156 -11.99 24.86 -25.98
CA VAL A 156 -12.39 23.45 -25.80
C VAL A 156 -13.91 23.31 -25.94
N ASP A 157 -14.35 22.26 -26.64
CA ASP A 157 -15.76 21.91 -26.75
C ASP A 157 -16.23 21.19 -25.47
N THR A 158 -16.74 21.95 -24.50
CA THR A 158 -17.23 21.45 -23.21
C THR A 158 -18.35 20.43 -23.37
N ALA A 159 -19.14 20.48 -24.45
CA ALA A 159 -20.22 19.53 -24.71
C ALA A 159 -19.73 18.10 -24.96
N VAL A 160 -18.46 17.92 -25.36
CA VAL A 160 -17.84 16.58 -25.45
C VAL A 160 -17.61 16.02 -24.05
N TYR A 161 -17.09 16.83 -23.13
CA TYR A 161 -16.82 16.42 -21.76
C TYR A 161 -18.10 16.21 -20.96
N GLN A 162 -19.10 17.09 -21.13
CA GLN A 162 -20.43 16.91 -20.52
C GLN A 162 -21.04 15.55 -20.88
N ARG A 163 -21.11 15.23 -22.17
CA ARG A 163 -21.65 13.94 -22.63
C ARG A 163 -20.84 12.76 -22.11
N ARG A 164 -19.52 12.90 -22.02
CA ARG A 164 -18.64 11.84 -21.52
C ARG A 164 -18.84 11.59 -20.02
N VAL A 165 -18.82 12.64 -19.20
CA VAL A 165 -19.01 12.54 -17.75
C VAL A 165 -20.39 11.97 -17.45
N ARG A 166 -21.44 12.51 -18.08
CA ARG A 166 -22.81 12.00 -17.92
C ARG A 166 -22.93 10.52 -18.30
N ALA A 167 -22.29 10.09 -19.39
CA ALA A 167 -22.30 8.67 -19.78
C ALA A 167 -21.58 7.78 -18.75
N ILE A 168 -20.52 8.27 -18.11
CA ILE A 168 -19.80 7.55 -17.04
C ILE A 168 -20.68 7.47 -15.79
N MET A 169 -21.30 8.58 -15.37
CA MET A 169 -22.17 8.63 -14.19
C MET A 169 -23.38 7.69 -14.33
N HIS A 170 -23.95 7.58 -15.53
CA HIS A 170 -25.05 6.65 -15.81
C HIS A 170 -24.59 5.24 -16.23
N SER A 171 -23.29 4.94 -16.17
CA SER A 171 -22.77 3.63 -16.60
C SER A 171 -23.30 2.48 -15.76
N LEU A 172 -23.70 2.76 -14.52
CA LEU A 172 -24.16 1.76 -13.54
C LEU A 172 -25.70 1.67 -13.40
N ASP A 173 -26.47 2.57 -14.03
CA ASP A 173 -27.94 2.66 -13.90
C ASP A 173 -28.68 1.35 -14.24
N HIS A 174 -28.09 0.54 -15.10
CA HIS A 174 -28.68 -0.72 -15.54
C HIS A 174 -28.48 -1.87 -14.53
N MET A 175 -27.70 -1.64 -13.47
CA MET A 175 -27.39 -2.61 -12.42
C MET A 175 -28.25 -2.38 -11.19
N ARG A 176 -28.36 -3.40 -10.33
CA ARG A 176 -28.97 -3.21 -9.00
C ARG A 176 -27.96 -2.47 -8.11
N MET A 177 -28.43 -1.66 -7.16
CA MET A 177 -27.57 -0.91 -6.23
C MET A 177 -26.47 -1.76 -5.57
N SER A 178 -26.81 -2.97 -5.09
CA SER A 178 -25.84 -3.87 -4.46
C SER A 178 -24.78 -4.46 -5.40
N GLU A 179 -25.02 -4.43 -6.71
CA GLU A 179 -24.07 -4.84 -7.75
C GLU A 179 -23.24 -3.63 -8.22
N ALA A 180 -23.90 -2.49 -8.47
CA ALA A 180 -23.27 -1.22 -8.83
C ALA A 180 -22.19 -0.79 -7.83
N TYR A 181 -22.43 -1.00 -6.53
CA TYR A 181 -21.46 -0.74 -5.45
C TYR A 181 -20.06 -1.30 -5.73
N TRP A 182 -19.95 -2.52 -6.28
CA TRP A 182 -18.66 -3.15 -6.57
C TRP A 182 -17.96 -2.59 -7.82
N HIS A 183 -18.67 -1.81 -8.62
CA HIS A 183 -18.20 -1.24 -9.89
C HIS A 183 -17.88 0.25 -9.80
N VAL A 184 -18.20 0.93 -8.69
CA VAL A 184 -17.93 2.37 -8.47
C VAL A 184 -16.46 2.71 -8.72
N ARG A 185 -15.51 1.92 -8.22
CA ARG A 185 -14.07 2.14 -8.47
C ARG A 185 -13.72 2.18 -9.96
N GLY A 186 -14.34 1.32 -10.77
CA GLY A 186 -14.12 1.29 -12.21
C GLY A 186 -14.62 2.57 -12.89
N MET A 187 -15.84 2.99 -12.52
CA MET A 187 -16.45 4.24 -12.96
C MET A 187 -15.60 5.47 -12.55
N VAL A 188 -15.13 5.53 -11.31
CA VAL A 188 -14.20 6.57 -10.83
C VAL A 188 -12.91 6.59 -11.64
N GLY A 189 -12.37 5.43 -12.02
CA GLY A 189 -11.22 5.34 -12.92
C GLY A 189 -11.47 5.95 -14.31
N GLU A 190 -12.70 5.89 -14.82
CA GLU A 190 -13.10 6.56 -16.06
C GLU A 190 -13.21 8.08 -15.89
N LEU A 191 -13.77 8.55 -14.75
CA LEU A 191 -13.82 9.98 -14.39
C LEU A 191 -12.41 10.55 -14.21
N ASP A 192 -11.48 9.80 -13.61
CA ASP A 192 -10.06 10.17 -13.54
C ASP A 192 -9.44 10.28 -14.94
N GLY A 193 -9.94 9.54 -15.93
CA GLY A 193 -9.57 9.76 -17.33
C GLY A 193 -9.91 11.15 -17.85
N VAL A 194 -11.01 11.76 -17.38
CA VAL A 194 -11.38 13.14 -17.69
C VAL A 194 -10.45 14.12 -16.96
N ARG A 195 -10.20 13.90 -15.66
CA ARG A 195 -9.24 14.70 -14.88
C ARG A 195 -7.84 14.69 -15.51
N ARG A 196 -7.34 13.52 -15.94
CA ARG A 196 -6.06 13.37 -16.64
C ARG A 196 -6.01 14.14 -17.96
N SER A 197 -7.14 14.25 -18.67
CA SER A 197 -7.21 15.08 -19.87
C SER A 197 -6.96 16.56 -19.51
N ALA A 198 -7.52 17.07 -18.42
CA ALA A 198 -7.23 18.43 -17.94
C ALA A 198 -5.75 18.63 -17.55
N ILE A 199 -5.13 17.61 -16.94
CA ILE A 199 -3.68 17.61 -16.62
C ILE A 199 -2.83 17.70 -17.90
N GLU A 200 -3.25 17.10 -19.00
CA GLU A 200 -2.55 17.24 -20.29
C GLU A 200 -2.64 18.68 -20.83
N PHE A 201 -3.81 19.33 -20.72
CA PHE A 201 -3.98 20.73 -21.14
C PHE A 201 -3.13 21.69 -20.31
N ILE A 202 -3.13 21.55 -18.98
CA ILE A 202 -2.31 22.41 -18.12
C ILE A 202 -0.81 22.20 -18.34
N ASN A 203 -0.38 20.96 -18.64
CA ASN A 203 1.01 20.66 -19.03
C ASN A 203 1.39 21.27 -20.39
N ALA A 204 0.43 21.40 -21.31
CA ALA A 204 0.59 22.15 -22.57
C ALA A 204 0.52 23.69 -22.38
N GLY A 205 0.33 24.15 -21.14
CA GLY A 205 0.23 25.55 -20.76
C GLY A 205 -1.14 26.17 -21.09
N ASP A 206 -2.19 25.36 -21.28
CA ASP A 206 -3.56 25.78 -21.57
C ASP A 206 -4.45 25.60 -20.34
N ALA A 207 -4.23 26.46 -19.33
CA ALA A 207 -4.94 26.39 -18.05
C ALA A 207 -6.43 26.74 -18.20
N GLU A 208 -6.81 27.64 -19.12
CA GLU A 208 -8.22 27.99 -19.37
C GLU A 208 -9.05 26.79 -19.82
N SER A 209 -8.50 25.99 -20.74
CA SER A 209 -9.13 24.76 -21.21
C SER A 209 -9.22 23.71 -20.10
N ALA A 210 -8.17 23.58 -19.28
CA ALA A 210 -8.17 22.68 -18.13
C ALA A 210 -9.24 23.08 -17.10
N LEU A 211 -9.40 24.39 -16.81
CA LEU A 211 -10.42 24.91 -15.90
C LEU A 211 -11.82 24.50 -16.37
N GLN A 212 -12.13 24.74 -17.65
CA GLN A 212 -13.42 24.40 -18.24
C GLN A 212 -13.73 22.90 -18.13
N ILE A 213 -12.73 22.04 -18.37
CA ILE A 213 -12.90 20.58 -18.26
C ILE A 213 -13.18 20.18 -16.82
N LEU A 214 -12.44 20.72 -15.84
CA LEU A 214 -12.60 20.36 -14.43
C LEU A 214 -13.92 20.87 -13.85
N LEU A 215 -14.33 22.11 -14.17
CA LEU A 215 -15.63 22.64 -13.75
C LEU A 215 -16.78 21.82 -14.35
N THR A 216 -16.67 21.46 -15.64
CA THR A 216 -17.64 20.57 -16.30
C THR A 216 -17.71 19.21 -15.60
N LEU A 217 -16.55 18.66 -15.24
CA LEU A 217 -16.45 17.38 -14.53
C LEU A 217 -17.08 17.44 -13.14
N ILE A 218 -16.92 18.53 -12.40
CA ILE A 218 -17.53 18.71 -11.09
C ILE A 218 -19.05 18.83 -11.21
N GLN A 219 -19.53 19.72 -12.08
CA GLN A 219 -20.96 19.99 -12.26
C GLN A 219 -21.73 18.75 -12.72
N GLU A 220 -21.26 18.06 -13.77
CA GLU A 220 -21.96 16.89 -14.32
C GLU A 220 -21.84 15.65 -13.43
N SER A 221 -20.79 15.58 -12.59
CA SER A 221 -20.70 14.54 -11.57
C SER A 221 -21.66 14.83 -10.42
N TYR A 222 -21.78 16.09 -9.96
CA TYR A 222 -22.74 16.48 -8.93
C TYR A 222 -24.18 16.03 -9.28
N ASP A 223 -24.64 16.33 -10.50
CA ASP A 223 -25.98 15.96 -10.98
C ASP A 223 -26.25 14.44 -10.96
N GLY A 224 -25.21 13.61 -10.90
CA GLY A 224 -25.28 12.15 -10.89
C GLY A 224 -25.19 11.50 -9.51
N PHE A 225 -24.91 12.26 -8.43
CA PHE A 225 -24.65 11.68 -7.10
C PHE A 225 -25.82 10.92 -6.51
N ASP A 226 -27.06 11.38 -6.74
CA ASP A 226 -28.28 10.76 -6.20
C ASP A 226 -28.46 9.28 -6.59
N TYR A 227 -27.75 8.84 -7.62
CA TYR A 227 -27.88 7.50 -8.19
C TYR A 227 -26.71 6.58 -7.83
N ILE A 228 -25.72 7.06 -7.07
CA ILE A 228 -24.50 6.32 -6.73
C ILE A 228 -24.35 6.18 -5.21
N ASP A 229 -24.08 4.95 -4.76
CA ASP A 229 -23.72 4.68 -3.38
C ASP A 229 -22.20 4.84 -3.19
N ASP A 230 -21.77 5.98 -2.65
CA ASP A 230 -20.37 6.28 -2.30
C ASP A 230 -20.04 6.04 -0.82
N SER A 231 -20.77 5.15 -0.13
CA SER A 231 -20.51 4.86 1.29
C SER A 231 -19.09 4.35 1.57
N ASN A 232 -18.31 3.99 0.54
CA ASN A 232 -16.90 3.60 0.63
C ASN A 232 -15.89 4.75 0.37
N GLY A 233 -16.36 5.95 0.03
CA GLY A 233 -15.56 7.18 -0.14
C GLY A 233 -14.74 7.27 -1.43
N GLU A 234 -15.01 6.44 -2.44
CA GLU A 234 -14.23 6.44 -3.69
C GLU A 234 -14.45 7.72 -4.51
N LEU A 235 -15.67 8.28 -4.54
CA LEU A 235 -15.92 9.60 -5.14
C LEU A 235 -15.34 10.72 -4.27
N GLY A 236 -15.47 10.66 -2.94
CA GLY A 236 -14.83 11.62 -2.04
C GLY A 236 -13.32 11.79 -2.28
N ASP A 237 -12.59 10.68 -2.36
CA ASP A 237 -11.16 10.65 -2.68
C ASP A 237 -10.86 11.21 -4.08
N PHE A 238 -11.71 10.86 -5.05
CA PHE A 238 -11.60 11.37 -6.41
C PHE A 238 -11.72 12.89 -6.48
N PHE A 239 -12.74 13.46 -5.83
CA PHE A 239 -12.99 14.90 -5.80
C PHE A 239 -11.89 15.67 -5.07
N SER A 240 -11.31 15.10 -4.02
CA SER A 240 -10.13 15.68 -3.37
C SER A 240 -8.98 15.87 -4.36
N GLY A 241 -8.70 14.86 -5.19
CA GLY A 241 -7.69 14.98 -6.24
C GLY A 241 -8.10 15.88 -7.42
N VAL A 242 -9.41 16.05 -7.69
CA VAL A 242 -9.92 17.07 -8.62
C VAL A 242 -9.65 18.47 -8.08
N GLY A 243 -9.93 18.74 -6.80
CA GLY A 243 -9.64 20.01 -6.14
C GLY A 243 -8.16 20.36 -6.17
N GLU A 244 -7.27 19.41 -5.90
CA GLU A 244 -5.82 19.63 -6.04
C GLU A 244 -5.41 20.04 -7.46
N THR A 245 -5.95 19.35 -8.47
CA THR A 245 -5.68 19.66 -9.88
C THR A 245 -6.25 21.04 -10.25
N LEU A 246 -7.41 21.38 -9.70
CA LEU A 246 -8.07 22.65 -9.93
C LEU A 246 -7.30 23.81 -9.30
N ALA A 247 -6.79 23.65 -8.08
CA ALA A 247 -5.89 24.61 -7.44
C ALA A 247 -4.67 24.91 -8.32
N GLU A 248 -4.05 23.87 -8.89
CA GLU A 248 -2.96 24.01 -9.83
C GLU A 248 -3.32 24.77 -11.11
N VAL A 249 -4.53 24.55 -11.63
CA VAL A 249 -5.08 25.28 -12.78
C VAL A 249 -5.26 26.75 -12.45
N ILE A 250 -5.93 27.05 -11.33
CA ILE A 250 -6.21 28.42 -10.87
C ILE A 250 -4.92 29.20 -10.70
N LEU A 251 -3.92 28.63 -10.03
CA LEU A 251 -2.60 29.24 -9.83
C LEU A 251 -1.81 29.43 -11.13
N SER A 252 -2.19 28.75 -12.21
CA SER A 252 -1.58 28.88 -13.54
C SER A 252 -2.28 29.91 -14.43
N LEU A 253 -3.43 30.45 -14.01
CA LEU A 253 -4.18 31.48 -14.72
C LEU A 253 -3.69 32.88 -14.32
N ASP A 254 -3.83 33.84 -15.23
CA ASP A 254 -3.55 35.26 -15.00
C ASP A 254 -4.87 35.98 -14.64
N LEU A 255 -5.46 35.60 -13.51
CA LEU A 255 -6.73 36.15 -13.02
C LEU A 255 -6.47 37.40 -12.17
N ASN A 256 -7.28 38.44 -12.39
CA ASN A 256 -7.33 39.60 -11.51
C ASN A 256 -8.08 39.29 -10.20
N GLU A 257 -8.12 40.25 -9.27
CA GLU A 257 -8.74 40.06 -7.94
C GLU A 257 -10.24 39.76 -8.04
N ASP A 258 -10.99 40.53 -8.84
CA ASP A 258 -12.42 40.33 -9.06
C ASP A 258 -12.71 38.95 -9.68
N GLU A 259 -11.94 38.55 -10.70
CA GLU A 259 -12.08 37.23 -11.35
C GLU A 259 -11.77 36.07 -10.41
N ARG A 260 -10.90 36.28 -9.42
CA ARG A 260 -10.58 35.29 -8.40
C ARG A 260 -11.67 35.19 -7.35
N GLU A 261 -12.25 36.32 -6.94
CA GLU A 261 -13.37 36.38 -6.00
C GLU A 261 -14.62 35.70 -6.60
N ASP A 262 -14.95 36.01 -7.86
CA ASP A 262 -16.04 35.36 -8.60
C ASP A 262 -15.83 33.83 -8.66
N LEU A 263 -14.63 33.38 -9.01
CA LEU A 263 -14.32 31.95 -9.09
C LEU A 263 -14.32 31.27 -7.72
N ALA A 264 -13.86 31.94 -6.66
CA ALA A 264 -13.92 31.42 -5.30
C ALA A 264 -15.38 31.20 -4.88
N SER A 265 -16.25 32.19 -5.12
CA SER A 265 -17.69 32.10 -4.85
C SER A 265 -18.35 30.95 -5.62
N ASP A 266 -18.06 30.80 -6.91
CA ASP A 266 -18.60 29.70 -7.72
C ASP A 266 -18.16 28.31 -7.19
N LEU A 267 -16.92 28.21 -6.71
CA LEU A 267 -16.39 26.97 -6.14
C LEU A 267 -16.94 26.67 -4.76
N ASP A 268 -17.19 27.69 -3.94
CA ASP A 268 -17.80 27.56 -2.63
C ASP A 268 -19.24 27.03 -2.75
N GLU A 269 -20.04 27.58 -3.68
CA GLU A 269 -21.37 27.06 -3.97
C GLU A 269 -21.37 25.60 -4.46
N LEU A 270 -20.35 25.19 -5.22
CA LEU A 270 -20.18 23.80 -5.66
C LEU A 270 -19.70 22.90 -4.53
N HIS A 271 -18.87 23.43 -3.62
CA HIS A 271 -18.36 22.72 -2.47
C HIS A 271 -19.48 22.43 -1.48
N ASP A 272 -20.32 23.42 -1.14
CA ASP A 272 -21.49 23.24 -0.27
C ASP A 272 -22.43 22.16 -0.80
N LYS A 273 -22.71 22.18 -2.11
CA LYS A 273 -23.50 21.15 -2.78
C LYS A 273 -22.91 19.75 -2.66
N LEU A 274 -21.59 19.61 -2.77
CA LEU A 274 -20.90 18.33 -2.61
C LEU A 274 -20.83 17.88 -1.14
N SER A 275 -20.76 18.83 -0.20
CA SER A 275 -20.75 18.57 1.24
C SER A 275 -22.06 17.93 1.72
N ASP A 276 -23.20 18.18 1.06
CA ASP A 276 -24.46 17.46 1.31
C ASP A 276 -24.33 15.93 1.11
N TYR A 277 -23.34 15.50 0.31
CA TYR A 277 -23.00 14.10 0.06
C TYR A 277 -21.73 13.64 0.80
N GLY A 278 -21.22 14.44 1.75
CA GLY A 278 -20.00 14.16 2.51
C GLY A 278 -18.71 14.34 1.71
N VAL A 279 -18.73 15.10 0.61
CA VAL A 279 -17.57 15.31 -0.27
C VAL A 279 -16.97 16.70 -0.06
N GLU A 280 -15.84 16.77 0.64
CA GLU A 280 -15.16 18.03 0.97
C GLU A 280 -13.99 18.41 0.02
N GLY A 281 -13.96 17.82 -1.17
CA GLY A 281 -12.75 17.79 -2.01
C GLY A 281 -12.28 19.11 -2.67
N LEU A 282 -13.01 20.22 -2.53
CA LEU A 282 -12.73 21.47 -3.26
C LEU A 282 -12.04 22.56 -2.43
N SER A 283 -11.86 22.36 -1.13
CA SER A 283 -11.28 23.35 -0.20
C SER A 283 -9.94 23.95 -0.65
N VAL A 284 -9.04 23.13 -1.21
CA VAL A 284 -7.75 23.60 -1.74
C VAL A 284 -7.88 24.48 -2.99
N ALA A 285 -8.89 24.25 -3.82
CA ALA A 285 -9.14 25.05 -5.02
C ALA A 285 -9.74 26.41 -4.66
N ILE A 286 -10.65 26.45 -3.69
CA ILE A 286 -11.21 27.69 -3.12
C ILE A 286 -10.07 28.51 -2.54
N ALA A 287 -9.24 27.91 -1.68
CA ALA A 287 -8.06 28.55 -1.12
C ALA A 287 -7.10 29.12 -2.18
N ALA A 288 -6.92 28.43 -3.31
CA ALA A 288 -6.12 28.90 -4.42
C ALA A 288 -6.75 30.08 -5.17
N ALA A 289 -8.08 30.11 -5.30
CA ALA A 289 -8.81 31.23 -5.89
C ALA A 289 -8.72 32.47 -4.99
N GLU A 290 -9.06 32.35 -3.71
CA GLU A 290 -9.05 33.48 -2.77
C GLU A 290 -7.67 34.14 -2.62
N ARG A 291 -6.62 33.31 -2.47
CA ARG A 291 -5.30 33.79 -2.04
C ARG A 291 -4.26 33.80 -3.16
N GLY A 292 -4.51 33.08 -4.26
CA GLY A 292 -3.53 32.94 -5.34
C GLY A 292 -2.13 32.56 -4.81
N TRP A 293 -1.14 33.37 -5.16
CA TRP A 293 0.25 33.17 -4.71
C TRP A 293 0.56 33.77 -3.34
N ASP A 294 -0.34 34.57 -2.78
CA ASP A 294 -0.14 35.24 -1.50
C ASP A 294 -0.18 34.27 -0.31
N GLU A 295 0.34 34.72 0.83
CA GLU A 295 0.38 33.93 2.07
C GLU A 295 -0.99 33.94 2.76
N ALA A 296 -1.30 32.88 3.49
CA ALA A 296 -2.37 32.93 4.49
C ALA A 296 -2.10 34.09 5.46
N PRO A 297 -3.11 34.89 5.84
CA PRO A 297 -2.96 35.81 6.95
C PRO A 297 -2.46 35.02 8.15
N ARG A 298 -1.31 35.40 8.73
CA ARG A 298 -0.86 34.79 9.98
C ARG A 298 -1.90 35.14 11.03
N GLU A 299 -2.73 34.17 11.40
CA GLU A 299 -3.53 34.31 12.60
C GLU A 299 -2.57 34.49 13.77
N ASN A 300 -2.53 35.72 14.30
CA ASN A 300 -2.05 35.90 15.64
C ASN A 300 -2.93 35.02 16.52
N SER A 301 -2.33 34.06 17.21
CA SER A 301 -2.91 33.45 18.40
C SER A 301 -3.05 34.54 19.48
N THR A 302 -3.94 35.50 19.30
CA THR A 302 -4.48 36.30 20.38
C THR A 302 -5.55 35.43 21.03
N GLY A 303 -5.25 34.96 22.24
CA GLY A 303 -6.17 34.16 23.02
C GLY A 303 -7.54 34.83 23.09
N HIS A 304 -8.56 34.11 22.63
CA HIS A 304 -9.92 34.43 23.00
C HIS A 304 -10.06 34.17 24.49
N ALA A 305 -10.06 35.26 25.25
CA ALA A 305 -10.73 35.32 26.53
C ALA A 305 -12.20 34.93 26.27
N VAL A 306 -12.67 33.95 27.02
CA VAL A 306 -14.09 33.62 27.14
C VAL A 306 -14.75 34.85 27.75
N GLU A 307 -15.51 35.60 26.96
CA GLU A 307 -16.56 36.47 27.48
C GLU A 307 -17.80 35.59 27.62
N GLU A 308 -18.23 35.40 28.88
CA GLU A 308 -19.48 34.76 29.26
C GLU A 308 -20.62 35.71 28.86
N ASP A 309 -21.39 35.35 27.83
CA ASP A 309 -22.69 35.96 27.58
C ASP A 309 -23.75 35.18 28.38
N GLU A 310 -24.20 35.81 29.46
CA GLU A 310 -25.43 35.46 30.20
C GLU A 310 -26.64 35.83 29.31
N ASP A 311 -27.37 34.83 28.81
CA ASP A 311 -28.70 35.04 28.24
C ASP A 311 -29.72 34.17 29.00
N GLU A 312 -30.44 34.82 29.92
CA GLU A 312 -31.54 34.27 30.70
C GLU A 312 -32.80 34.13 29.82
N GLY A 313 -33.06 32.91 29.34
CA GLY A 313 -34.32 32.52 28.71
C GLY A 313 -35.26 31.87 29.72
N GLU A 314 -36.25 32.64 30.17
CA GLU A 314 -37.36 32.31 31.07
C GLU A 314 -38.23 31.16 30.50
N TRP A 315 -38.37 30.07 31.28
CA TRP A 315 -39.23 28.92 30.93
C TRP A 315 -40.60 29.10 31.58
N ASP A 316 -41.66 29.08 30.76
CA ASP A 316 -43.05 29.07 31.23
C ASP A 316 -43.58 27.62 31.14
N ASP A 317 -43.89 27.07 32.30
CA ASP A 317 -44.52 25.77 32.51
C ASP A 317 -46.02 25.85 32.22
N GLU A 318 -46.60 24.89 31.48
CA GLU A 318 -48.00 24.49 31.65
C GLU A 318 -48.27 23.07 31.09
N ASP A 319 -48.32 22.12 32.04
CA ASP A 319 -49.27 21.02 32.24
C ASP A 319 -49.49 19.84 31.25
N GLU A 320 -49.18 18.66 31.81
CA GLU A 320 -50.00 17.43 31.95
C GLU A 320 -50.50 16.65 30.71
N ASP A 321 -49.99 15.42 30.50
CA ASP A 321 -50.70 14.17 30.88
C ASP A 321 -50.03 12.85 30.40
N GLU A 322 -49.57 12.08 31.39
CA GLU A 322 -49.59 10.62 31.63
C GLU A 322 -49.95 9.60 30.51
N LEU A 323 -49.01 8.68 30.19
CA LEU A 323 -49.08 7.19 30.35
C LEU A 323 -48.33 6.39 29.26
N GLY A 324 -47.38 5.53 29.67
CA GLY A 324 -47.01 4.33 28.92
C GLY A 324 -45.54 3.91 28.99
N SER A 325 -45.18 3.17 30.04
CA SER A 325 -43.88 2.50 30.27
C SER A 325 -43.42 1.57 29.15
N GLU A 326 -42.13 1.62 28.79
CA GLU A 326 -41.27 0.43 28.63
C GLU A 326 -39.78 0.84 28.64
N ASP A 327 -39.01 -0.01 29.31
CA ASP A 327 -37.67 0.15 29.87
C ASP A 327 -36.58 0.11 28.76
N GLU A 328 -36.11 1.28 28.30
CA GLU A 328 -34.86 1.41 27.55
C GLU A 328 -33.80 2.06 28.45
N SER A 329 -32.85 1.24 28.89
CA SER A 329 -31.70 1.66 29.67
C SER A 329 -30.87 2.68 28.91
N GLU A 330 -30.78 3.89 29.45
CA GLU A 330 -29.78 4.92 29.16
C GLU A 330 -28.38 4.28 29.11
N PHE A 331 -27.88 4.08 27.90
CA PHE A 331 -26.44 3.95 27.67
C PHE A 331 -25.94 5.37 27.48
N GLU A 332 -25.22 5.88 28.50
CA GLU A 332 -24.48 7.13 28.42
C GLU A 332 -23.62 7.15 27.15
N ASP A 333 -23.96 8.04 26.22
CA ASP A 333 -23.18 8.43 25.04
C ASP A 333 -21.94 9.25 25.45
N ASP A 334 -21.10 8.68 26.31
CA ASP A 334 -19.85 9.27 26.78
C ASP A 334 -18.61 8.61 26.12
N TYR A 335 -18.82 7.99 24.95
CA TYR A 335 -17.78 7.29 24.17
C TYR A 335 -17.55 7.91 22.78
N PHE A 336 -17.88 9.20 22.61
CA PHE A 336 -17.58 9.93 21.37
C PHE A 336 -16.70 11.18 21.57
N ASP A 337 -16.33 11.51 22.81
CA ASP A 337 -15.59 12.75 23.13
C ASP A 337 -14.08 12.53 23.43
N GLN A 338 -13.51 11.40 22.97
CA GLN A 338 -12.06 11.11 23.03
C GLN A 338 -11.41 10.95 21.64
N PHE A 339 -12.16 11.20 20.57
CA PHE A 339 -11.68 11.39 19.22
C PHE A 339 -12.34 12.64 18.63
N GLY A 340 -12.16 13.79 19.29
CA GLY A 340 -12.44 15.07 18.69
C GLY A 340 -11.68 15.16 17.37
N ALA A 341 -12.40 15.05 16.25
CA ALA A 341 -11.85 15.21 14.92
C ALA A 341 -11.34 16.63 14.78
N PRO A 342 -10.02 16.86 14.72
CA PRO A 342 -9.49 18.16 14.36
C PRO A 342 -9.67 18.25 12.85
N TRP A 343 -10.77 18.85 12.38
CA TRP A 343 -10.86 19.32 11.01
C TRP A 343 -9.78 20.40 10.84
N SER A 344 -8.59 19.96 10.43
CA SER A 344 -7.38 20.77 10.51
C SER A 344 -7.24 21.63 9.25
N HIS A 345 -7.28 22.95 9.44
CA HIS A 345 -6.75 23.95 8.49
C HIS A 345 -5.35 23.57 7.91
N ASP A 346 -4.59 22.73 8.63
CA ASP A 346 -3.27 22.20 8.25
C ASP A 346 -3.26 21.40 6.93
N GLY A 347 -4.33 20.65 6.63
CA GLY A 347 -4.39 19.82 5.42
C GLY A 347 -4.48 20.65 4.12
N THR A 348 -5.29 21.70 4.14
CA THR A 348 -5.51 22.59 2.99
C THR A 348 -4.27 23.42 2.67
N GLU A 349 -3.55 23.91 3.69
CA GLU A 349 -2.30 24.66 3.48
C GLU A 349 -1.18 23.80 2.87
N GLN A 350 -1.03 22.57 3.35
CA GLN A 350 -0.07 21.62 2.77
C GLN A 350 -0.45 21.29 1.31
N ALA A 351 -1.74 21.08 1.03
CA ALA A 351 -2.21 20.82 -0.33
C ALA A 351 -1.98 22.01 -1.27
N LEU A 352 -2.24 23.25 -0.81
CA LEU A 352 -2.00 24.47 -1.56
C LEU A 352 -0.51 24.68 -1.83
N THR A 353 0.35 24.44 -0.82
CA THR A 353 1.81 24.48 -0.98
C THR A 353 2.27 23.51 -2.05
N ARG A 354 1.77 22.28 -2.04
CA ARG A 354 2.03 21.28 -3.08
C ARG A 354 1.59 21.77 -4.47
N ALA A 355 0.40 22.37 -4.59
CA ALA A 355 -0.09 22.93 -5.85
C ALA A 355 0.83 24.04 -6.37
N LYS A 356 1.21 25.01 -5.51
CA LYS A 356 2.17 26.08 -5.83
C LYS A 356 3.50 25.50 -6.33
N LEU A 357 4.04 24.49 -5.64
CA LEU A 357 5.28 23.81 -6.06
C LEU A 357 5.14 23.12 -7.41
N ASN A 358 4.03 22.43 -7.69
CA ASN A 358 3.79 21.77 -8.97
C ASN A 358 3.70 22.79 -10.12
N VAL A 359 3.08 23.95 -9.88
CA VAL A 359 3.03 25.04 -10.87
C VAL A 359 4.42 25.60 -11.15
N LEU A 360 5.24 25.85 -10.12
CA LEU A 360 6.62 26.32 -10.28
C LEU A 360 7.50 25.32 -11.05
N GLU A 361 7.32 24.01 -10.78
CA GLU A 361 7.96 22.91 -11.50
C GLU A 361 7.62 22.97 -12.99
N ARG A 362 6.32 23.04 -13.34
CA ARG A 362 5.82 23.11 -14.73
C ARG A 362 6.33 24.35 -15.47
N GLN A 363 6.42 25.49 -14.79
CA GLN A 363 6.93 26.74 -15.37
C GLN A 363 8.47 26.78 -15.46
N GLY A 364 9.18 25.78 -14.93
CA GLY A 364 10.65 25.75 -14.88
C GLY A 364 11.26 26.78 -13.93
N ARG A 365 10.46 27.35 -13.01
CA ARG A 365 10.87 28.36 -12.02
C ARG A 365 11.59 27.71 -10.83
N THR A 366 12.79 27.21 -11.11
CA THR A 366 13.53 26.35 -10.17
C THR A 366 13.96 27.07 -8.89
N ASP A 367 14.38 28.34 -8.96
CA ASP A 367 14.83 29.08 -7.78
C ASP A 367 13.67 29.39 -6.82
N ASP A 368 12.52 29.77 -7.38
CA ASP A 368 11.29 30.00 -6.62
C ASP A 368 10.80 28.71 -5.97
N TYR A 369 10.86 27.58 -6.70
CA TYR A 369 10.51 26.25 -6.17
C TYR A 369 11.37 25.91 -4.95
N LEU A 370 12.69 26.03 -5.09
CA LEU A 370 13.63 25.71 -4.01
C LEU A 370 13.43 26.63 -2.80
N THR A 371 13.14 27.92 -3.04
CA THR A 371 12.86 28.90 -1.98
C THR A 371 11.57 28.55 -1.24
N LEU A 372 10.49 28.24 -1.97
CA LEU A 372 9.22 27.86 -1.40
C LEU A 372 9.35 26.56 -0.58
N CYS A 373 10.10 25.57 -1.07
CA CYS A 373 10.30 24.35 -0.31
C CYS A 373 10.99 24.58 1.05
N VAL A 374 12.00 25.45 1.10
CA VAL A 374 12.69 25.76 2.36
C VAL A 374 11.77 26.52 3.31
N LYS A 375 10.97 27.44 2.77
CA LYS A 375 10.04 28.28 3.52
C LYS A 375 8.93 27.48 4.18
N GLU A 376 8.29 26.58 3.43
CA GLU A 376 7.14 25.78 3.89
C GLU A 376 7.54 24.44 4.53
N GLY A 377 8.85 24.17 4.71
CA GLY A 377 9.32 22.94 5.35
C GLY A 377 9.23 21.68 4.47
N GLU A 378 9.01 21.84 3.16
CA GLU A 378 8.93 20.77 2.15
C GLU A 378 10.33 20.21 1.81
N HIS A 379 11.01 19.67 2.82
CA HIS A 379 12.41 19.28 2.77
C HIS A 379 12.67 18.08 1.84
N LEU A 380 11.74 17.13 1.75
CA LEU A 380 11.83 16.00 0.81
C LEU A 380 11.80 16.48 -0.64
N ARG A 381 10.83 17.33 -0.99
CA ARG A 381 10.70 17.91 -2.33
C ARG A 381 11.93 18.71 -2.73
N TYR A 382 12.46 19.52 -1.81
CA TYR A 382 13.72 20.23 -2.01
C TYR A 382 14.88 19.28 -2.37
N ALA A 383 15.06 18.22 -1.58
CA ALA A 383 16.14 17.25 -1.79
C ALA A 383 15.99 16.48 -3.12
N LEU A 384 14.78 16.06 -3.48
CA LEU A 384 14.48 15.41 -4.76
C LEU A 384 14.74 16.35 -5.94
N LYS A 385 14.33 17.62 -5.83
CA LYS A 385 14.60 18.62 -6.87
C LYS A 385 16.09 18.83 -7.09
N LEU A 386 16.89 18.93 -6.03
CA LEU A 386 18.34 19.01 -6.13
C LEU A 386 18.94 17.81 -6.87
N CYS A 387 18.38 16.61 -6.70
CA CYS A 387 18.83 15.42 -7.42
C CYS A 387 18.51 15.49 -8.91
N GLY A 388 17.31 15.93 -9.28
CA GLY A 388 16.94 16.18 -10.68
C GLY A 388 17.85 17.23 -11.36
N LEU A 389 18.40 18.17 -10.58
CA LEU A 389 19.37 19.17 -11.04
C LEU A 389 20.83 18.66 -11.07
N GLY A 390 21.08 17.41 -10.70
CA GLY A 390 22.43 16.83 -10.61
C GLY A 390 23.26 17.33 -9.41
N ARG A 391 22.64 17.95 -8.41
CA ARG A 391 23.28 18.51 -7.19
C ARG A 391 23.25 17.52 -6.02
N LEU A 392 23.62 16.26 -6.28
CA LEU A 392 23.54 15.16 -5.30
C LEU A 392 24.25 15.46 -3.96
N PRO A 393 25.50 15.98 -3.90
CA PRO A 393 26.18 16.21 -2.63
C PRO A 393 25.43 17.19 -1.71
N GLU A 394 24.76 18.17 -2.32
CA GLU A 394 23.95 19.16 -1.62
C GLU A 394 22.64 18.53 -1.13
N ALA A 395 21.97 17.75 -1.99
CA ALA A 395 20.76 17.02 -1.60
C ALA A 395 20.99 16.12 -0.38
N VAL A 396 22.12 15.40 -0.36
CA VAL A 396 22.52 14.55 0.78
C VAL A 396 22.82 15.40 2.02
N SER A 397 23.61 16.47 1.89
CA SER A 397 23.92 17.30 3.05
C SER A 397 22.68 17.99 3.63
N TYR A 398 21.73 18.36 2.78
CA TYR A 398 20.49 19.01 3.20
C TYR A 398 19.57 18.00 3.89
N SER A 399 19.34 16.84 3.26
CA SER A 399 18.42 15.83 3.80
C SER A 399 18.86 15.30 5.17
N LEU A 400 20.17 15.10 5.39
CA LEU A 400 20.70 14.65 6.67
C LEU A 400 20.45 15.64 7.83
N LYS A 401 20.29 16.93 7.51
CA LYS A 401 20.05 18.02 8.46
C LYS A 401 18.58 18.31 8.67
N HIS A 402 17.79 18.28 7.61
CA HIS A 402 16.43 18.85 7.59
C HIS A 402 15.31 17.82 7.57
N LEU A 403 15.52 16.58 7.10
CA LEU A 403 14.47 15.56 7.19
C LEU A 403 14.18 15.22 8.65
N THR A 404 12.89 15.16 8.98
CA THR A 404 12.41 14.95 10.36
C THR A 404 11.65 13.64 10.54
N VAL A 405 11.19 13.01 9.44
CA VAL A 405 10.38 11.79 9.45
C VAL A 405 11.04 10.64 8.69
N ALA A 406 10.88 9.41 9.19
CA ALA A 406 11.48 8.21 8.62
C ALA A 406 10.95 7.84 7.22
N ASP A 407 9.66 8.09 6.94
CA ASP A 407 9.05 7.79 5.64
C ASP A 407 9.64 8.67 4.52
N GLU A 408 9.90 9.96 4.78
CA GLU A 408 10.57 10.85 3.84
C GLU A 408 12.00 10.37 3.55
N ALA A 409 12.72 9.95 4.59
CA ALA A 409 14.06 9.40 4.44
C ALA A 409 14.05 8.11 3.61
N LEU A 410 13.02 7.26 3.75
CA LEU A 410 12.84 6.06 2.93
C LEU A 410 12.62 6.43 1.46
N LEU A 411 11.71 7.35 1.15
CA LEU A 411 11.43 7.78 -0.22
C LEU A 411 12.67 8.36 -0.90
N LEU A 412 13.41 9.23 -0.20
CA LEU A 412 14.64 9.80 -0.73
C LEU A 412 15.74 8.75 -0.92
N ALA A 413 15.89 7.82 0.03
CA ALA A 413 16.86 6.74 -0.07
C ALA A 413 16.55 5.78 -1.23
N GLN A 414 15.27 5.47 -1.47
CA GLN A 414 14.83 4.72 -2.64
C GLN A 414 15.19 5.46 -3.93
N HIS A 415 14.90 6.76 -4.02
CA HIS A 415 15.25 7.57 -5.19
C HIS A 415 16.76 7.59 -5.46
N PHE A 416 17.60 7.71 -4.43
CA PHE A 416 19.05 7.66 -4.58
C PHE A 416 19.52 6.30 -5.09
N ARG A 417 18.98 5.21 -4.55
CA ARG A 417 19.30 3.86 -5.01
C ARG A 417 18.88 3.65 -6.46
N GLU A 418 17.69 4.11 -6.84
CA GLU A 418 17.17 4.01 -8.20
C GLU A 418 18.03 4.77 -9.22
N SER A 419 18.60 5.89 -8.78
CA SER A 419 19.54 6.73 -9.53
C SER A 419 20.99 6.20 -9.53
N GLY A 420 21.26 5.07 -8.87
CA GLY A 420 22.58 4.45 -8.80
C GLY A 420 23.50 4.97 -7.69
N HIS A 421 23.00 5.79 -6.78
CA HIS A 421 23.71 6.41 -5.65
C HIS A 421 23.50 5.62 -4.36
N LEU A 422 24.00 4.39 -4.34
CA LEU A 422 23.75 3.43 -3.26
C LEU A 422 24.32 3.89 -1.90
N ASP A 423 25.55 4.41 -1.88
CA ASP A 423 26.19 4.84 -0.63
C ASP A 423 25.44 6.02 0.02
N GLU A 424 24.96 6.95 -0.79
CA GLU A 424 24.11 8.06 -0.36
C GLU A 424 22.75 7.56 0.15
N ALA A 425 22.14 6.61 -0.56
CA ALA A 425 20.87 5.99 -0.17
C ALA A 425 20.94 5.36 1.23
N ILE A 426 22.01 4.61 1.48
CA ILE A 426 22.32 4.01 2.77
C ILE A 426 22.42 5.08 3.86
N ARG A 427 23.20 6.14 3.63
CA ARG A 427 23.43 7.19 4.63
C ARG A 427 22.13 7.88 5.05
N VAL A 428 21.26 8.18 4.08
CA VAL A 428 19.95 8.76 4.34
C VAL A 428 19.05 7.77 5.10
N GLY A 429 19.05 6.50 4.69
CA GLY A 429 18.28 5.46 5.39
C GLY A 429 18.72 5.26 6.85
N GLU A 430 20.03 5.20 7.11
CA GLU A 430 20.58 5.09 8.47
C GLU A 430 20.20 6.30 9.34
N ARG A 431 20.18 7.51 8.76
CA ARG A 431 19.70 8.71 9.44
C ARG A 431 18.21 8.60 9.74
N GLY A 432 17.42 8.12 8.78
CA GLY A 432 15.98 7.95 8.88
C GLY A 432 15.52 7.06 10.04
N LEU A 433 16.28 6.01 10.38
CA LEU A 433 15.98 5.16 11.55
C LEU A 433 15.98 5.94 12.89
N LYS A 434 16.64 7.11 12.93
CA LYS A 434 16.74 7.98 14.11
C LYS A 434 15.72 9.12 14.09
N LEU A 435 14.91 9.24 13.05
CA LEU A 435 13.89 10.27 12.88
C LEU A 435 12.57 9.86 13.54
N ALA A 436 11.58 10.75 13.52
CA ALA A 436 10.23 10.49 14.00
C ALA A 436 9.43 9.63 12.99
N GLY A 437 8.25 9.16 13.39
CA GLY A 437 7.38 8.36 12.53
C GLY A 437 7.65 6.85 12.56
N ARG A 438 6.96 6.12 11.67
CA ARG A 438 7.02 4.66 11.54
C ARG A 438 8.31 4.25 10.83
N LYS A 439 9.01 3.27 11.38
CA LYS A 439 10.33 2.81 10.92
C LYS A 439 10.29 1.41 10.33
N ALA A 440 9.13 0.75 10.37
CA ALA A 440 8.94 -0.59 9.84
C ALA A 440 9.45 -0.73 8.40
N ALA A 441 8.87 0.07 7.50
CA ALA A 441 9.17 0.02 6.08
C ALA A 441 10.63 0.39 5.79
N LEU A 442 11.16 1.41 6.48
CA LEU A 442 12.56 1.81 6.32
C LEU A 442 13.53 0.72 6.79
N GLY A 443 13.26 0.08 7.92
CA GLY A 443 14.05 -1.02 8.44
C GLY A 443 14.02 -2.26 7.54
N GLU A 444 12.84 -2.61 6.99
CA GLU A 444 12.66 -3.71 6.04
C GLU A 444 13.38 -3.45 4.71
N TRP A 445 13.42 -2.20 4.25
CA TRP A 445 14.14 -1.81 3.04
C TRP A 445 15.66 -1.75 3.27
N LEU A 446 16.12 -1.18 4.38
CA LEU A 446 17.53 -0.94 4.66
C LEU A 446 18.25 -2.22 5.11
N GLY A 447 17.62 -3.08 5.93
CA GLY A 447 18.21 -4.30 6.46
C GLY A 447 18.88 -5.20 5.40
N PRO A 448 18.17 -5.60 4.33
CA PRO A 448 18.74 -6.40 3.25
C PRO A 448 19.90 -5.71 2.51
N VAL A 449 19.81 -4.38 2.34
CA VAL A 449 20.84 -3.58 1.67
C VAL A 449 22.12 -3.60 2.50
N GLU A 450 22.02 -3.33 3.80
CA GLU A 450 23.13 -3.39 4.77
C GLU A 450 23.77 -4.79 4.83
N GLU A 451 22.97 -5.85 4.84
CA GLU A 451 23.48 -7.23 4.82
C GLU A 451 24.26 -7.53 3.54
N THR A 452 23.78 -7.06 2.40
CA THR A 452 24.46 -7.23 1.10
C THR A 452 25.80 -6.49 1.08
N GLN A 453 25.89 -5.33 1.74
CA GLN A 453 27.14 -4.60 1.93
C GLN A 453 28.08 -5.23 2.98
N GLY A 454 27.65 -6.29 3.67
CA GLY A 454 28.42 -6.91 4.76
C GLY A 454 28.44 -6.09 6.06
N ARG A 455 27.57 -5.10 6.20
CA ARG A 455 27.46 -4.21 7.36
C ARG A 455 26.52 -4.77 8.42
N GLY A 456 26.94 -5.90 9.00
CA GLY A 456 26.11 -6.68 9.95
C GLY A 456 25.57 -5.91 11.16
N PRO A 457 26.33 -5.02 11.83
CA PRO A 457 25.82 -4.21 12.93
C PRO A 457 24.70 -3.24 12.51
N GLN A 458 24.82 -2.60 11.36
CA GLN A 458 23.86 -1.67 10.79
C GLN A 458 22.60 -2.39 10.30
N ALA A 459 22.78 -3.54 9.63
CA ALA A 459 21.68 -4.43 9.29
C ALA A 459 20.86 -4.84 10.52
N LEU A 460 21.55 -5.18 11.63
CA LEU A 460 20.90 -5.54 12.89
C LEU A 460 20.09 -4.36 13.47
N GLU A 461 20.57 -3.12 13.33
CA GLU A 461 19.82 -1.93 13.76
C GLU A 461 18.56 -1.74 12.92
N ALA A 462 18.66 -1.83 11.59
CA ALA A 462 17.53 -1.72 10.67
C ALA A 462 16.46 -2.79 10.93
N TRP A 463 16.87 -4.06 11.08
CA TRP A 463 15.92 -5.13 11.38
C TRP A 463 15.25 -4.99 12.75
N ARG A 464 15.94 -4.43 13.74
CA ARG A 464 15.34 -4.16 15.06
C ARG A 464 14.31 -3.04 15.00
N ALA A 465 14.55 -1.99 14.21
CA ALA A 465 13.58 -0.94 13.96
C ALA A 465 12.33 -1.48 13.24
N ALA A 466 12.52 -2.40 12.28
CA ALA A 466 11.41 -3.11 11.67
C ALA A 466 10.61 -3.96 12.67
N PHE A 467 11.34 -4.74 13.47
CA PHE A 467 10.76 -5.68 14.42
C PHE A 467 9.95 -5.02 15.54
N SER A 468 10.29 -3.80 15.97
CA SER A 468 9.55 -3.12 17.02
C SER A 468 8.13 -2.75 16.64
N GLU A 469 7.85 -2.60 15.35
CA GLU A 469 6.54 -2.20 14.83
C GLU A 469 5.81 -3.35 14.14
N ARG A 470 6.55 -4.23 13.45
CA ARG A 470 6.02 -5.40 12.74
C ARG A 470 6.81 -6.66 13.10
N PRO A 471 6.66 -7.18 14.34
CA PRO A 471 7.35 -8.40 14.74
C PRO A 471 6.88 -9.60 13.92
N SER A 472 7.83 -10.42 13.50
CA SER A 472 7.56 -11.67 12.79
C SER A 472 8.62 -12.72 13.13
N LEU A 473 8.29 -14.01 12.94
CA LEU A 473 9.25 -15.09 13.13
C LEU A 473 10.49 -14.92 12.21
N THR A 474 10.28 -14.53 10.96
CA THR A 474 11.36 -14.35 9.98
C THR A 474 12.31 -13.23 10.41
N THR A 475 11.79 -12.08 10.85
CA THR A 475 12.61 -10.98 11.36
C THR A 475 13.34 -11.37 12.65
N TYR A 476 12.68 -12.13 13.55
CA TYR A 476 13.33 -12.68 14.75
C TYR A 476 14.54 -13.57 14.42
N GLN A 477 14.36 -14.52 13.50
CA GLN A 477 15.45 -15.41 13.05
C GLN A 477 16.61 -14.62 12.45
N THR A 478 16.31 -13.58 11.67
CA THR A 478 17.32 -12.68 11.09
C THR A 478 18.09 -11.91 12.16
N ILE A 479 17.40 -11.30 13.13
CA ILE A 479 18.03 -10.61 14.25
C ILE A 479 18.92 -11.59 15.04
N LYS A 480 18.42 -12.80 15.35
CA LYS A 480 19.19 -13.84 16.06
C LYS A 480 20.45 -14.23 15.32
N ARG A 481 20.37 -14.42 13.99
CA ARG A 481 21.51 -14.73 13.12
C ARG A 481 22.54 -13.60 13.11
N LEU A 482 22.11 -12.35 12.89
CA LEU A 482 22.99 -11.18 12.81
C LEU A 482 23.61 -10.82 14.17
N ALA A 483 22.90 -11.06 15.27
CA ALA A 483 23.42 -10.86 16.61
C ALA A 483 24.58 -11.79 16.94
N GLY A 484 24.55 -13.04 16.45
CA GLY A 484 25.59 -14.04 16.68
C GLY A 484 25.91 -14.19 18.17
N ALA A 485 27.17 -14.00 18.56
CA ALA A 485 27.61 -14.08 19.96
C ALA A 485 26.92 -13.06 20.89
N ARG A 486 26.38 -11.95 20.36
CA ARG A 486 25.67 -10.92 21.15
C ARG A 486 24.22 -11.30 21.45
N TRP A 487 23.70 -12.39 20.87
CA TRP A 487 22.31 -12.79 21.02
C TRP A 487 21.87 -12.94 22.47
N GLY A 488 22.71 -13.50 23.34
CA GLY A 488 22.38 -13.67 24.76
C GLY A 488 22.02 -12.37 25.49
N ARG A 489 22.59 -11.23 25.08
CA ARG A 489 22.28 -9.90 25.64
C ARG A 489 21.05 -9.24 25.01
N LEU A 490 20.69 -9.66 23.80
CA LEU A 490 19.59 -9.08 23.01
C LEU A 490 18.28 -9.86 23.14
N LYS A 491 18.34 -11.18 23.41
CA LYS A 491 17.18 -12.07 23.46
C LYS A 491 16.09 -11.50 24.37
N SER A 492 16.42 -11.07 25.59
CA SER A 492 15.44 -10.54 26.54
C SER A 492 14.70 -9.30 26.01
N ALA A 493 15.41 -8.36 25.38
CA ALA A 493 14.80 -7.17 24.80
C ALA A 493 13.90 -7.51 23.61
N VAL A 494 14.33 -8.43 22.74
CA VAL A 494 13.55 -8.87 21.58
C VAL A 494 12.29 -9.64 22.01
N MET A 495 12.39 -10.51 23.02
CA MET A 495 11.24 -11.22 23.58
C MET A 495 10.26 -10.25 24.26
N ALA A 496 10.75 -9.24 24.99
CA ALA A 496 9.89 -8.24 25.62
C ALA A 496 9.07 -7.44 24.59
N THR A 497 9.59 -7.20 23.38
CA THR A 497 8.83 -6.61 22.27
C THR A 497 7.66 -7.51 21.86
N LEU A 498 7.90 -8.81 21.69
CA LEU A 498 6.86 -9.79 21.32
C LEU A 498 5.78 -9.93 22.40
N GLU A 499 6.17 -9.94 23.67
CA GLU A 499 5.25 -10.07 24.80
C GLU A 499 4.27 -8.89 24.88
N LYS A 500 4.76 -7.68 24.59
CA LYS A 500 3.97 -6.43 24.60
C LYS A 500 3.14 -6.23 23.34
N PHE A 501 3.49 -6.86 22.23
CA PHE A 501 2.76 -6.71 20.98
C PHE A 501 1.33 -7.25 21.11
N TYR A 502 0.36 -6.56 20.50
CA TYR A 502 -1.05 -6.89 20.67
C TYR A 502 -1.38 -8.25 20.05
N ASP A 503 -0.89 -8.51 18.83
CA ASP A 503 -1.04 -9.81 18.18
C ASP A 503 -0.08 -10.84 18.81
N LYS A 504 -0.65 -11.91 19.34
CA LYS A 504 0.11 -12.98 20.00
C LYS A 504 0.63 -14.05 19.03
N GLN A 505 0.25 -13.99 17.75
CA GLN A 505 0.71 -14.93 16.73
C GLN A 505 2.25 -14.95 16.58
N PRO A 506 2.96 -13.81 16.43
CA PRO A 506 4.42 -13.83 16.31
C PRO A 506 5.11 -14.37 17.57
N LEU A 507 4.57 -14.07 18.76
CA LEU A 507 5.10 -14.59 20.02
C LEU A 507 4.99 -16.12 20.09
N ALA A 508 3.82 -16.67 19.76
CA ALA A 508 3.61 -18.11 19.75
C ALA A 508 4.54 -18.81 18.76
N GLU A 509 4.66 -18.29 17.53
CA GLU A 509 5.57 -18.82 16.51
C GLU A 509 7.04 -18.82 16.96
N VAL A 510 7.48 -17.74 17.62
CA VAL A 510 8.85 -17.64 18.16
C VAL A 510 9.07 -18.61 19.31
N LEU A 511 8.13 -18.77 20.23
CA LEU A 511 8.24 -19.74 21.34
C LEU A 511 8.29 -21.18 20.82
N LEU A 512 7.48 -21.51 19.80
CA LEU A 512 7.55 -22.80 19.12
C LEU A 512 8.93 -23.02 18.47
N PHE A 513 9.47 -22.00 17.81
CA PHE A 513 10.80 -22.05 17.20
C PHE A 513 11.93 -22.22 18.23
N GLU A 514 11.86 -21.54 19.38
CA GLU A 514 12.80 -21.69 20.49
C GLU A 514 12.59 -23.01 21.28
N GLN A 515 11.58 -23.81 20.91
CA GLN A 515 11.17 -25.04 21.59
C GLN A 515 10.71 -24.81 23.05
N GLU A 516 10.26 -23.60 23.36
CA GLU A 516 9.68 -23.23 24.65
C GLU A 516 8.18 -23.59 24.66
N TRP A 517 7.88 -24.90 24.51
CA TRP A 517 6.53 -25.40 24.23
C TRP A 517 5.51 -25.05 25.33
N ASP A 518 5.91 -25.10 26.60
CA ASP A 518 5.02 -24.78 27.73
C ASP A 518 4.64 -23.28 27.74
N ALA A 519 5.56 -22.40 27.35
CA ALA A 519 5.27 -20.98 27.20
C ALA A 519 4.36 -20.73 25.99
N ALA A 520 4.57 -21.42 24.86
CA ALA A 520 3.68 -21.32 23.70
C ALA A 520 2.25 -21.76 24.02
N ILE A 521 2.10 -22.84 24.80
CA ILE A 521 0.80 -23.29 25.32
C ILE A 521 0.15 -22.21 26.18
N LYS A 522 0.91 -21.60 27.10
CA LYS A 522 0.38 -20.54 27.97
C LYS A 522 -0.15 -19.35 27.16
N VAL A 523 0.51 -18.99 26.05
CA VAL A 523 0.05 -17.93 25.15
C VAL A 523 -1.24 -18.34 24.44
N ALA A 524 -1.31 -19.58 23.94
CA ALA A 524 -2.50 -20.10 23.25
C ALA A 524 -3.74 -20.23 24.17
N ASP A 525 -3.53 -20.52 25.45
CA ASP A 525 -4.60 -20.65 26.45
C ASP A 525 -5.09 -19.28 27.00
N GLN A 526 -4.52 -18.15 26.55
CA GLN A 526 -5.01 -16.81 26.93
C GLN A 526 -6.39 -16.56 26.31
N LYS A 527 -7.29 -15.94 27.08
CA LYS A 527 -8.65 -15.62 26.63
C LYS A 527 -8.68 -14.67 25.43
N ASP A 528 -7.72 -13.77 25.35
CA ASP A 528 -7.65 -12.71 24.33
C ASP A 528 -6.84 -13.14 23.10
N ALA A 529 -6.32 -14.38 23.07
CA ALA A 529 -5.60 -14.90 21.92
C ALA A 529 -6.57 -15.25 20.78
N TYR A 530 -6.26 -14.80 19.57
CA TYR A 530 -7.00 -15.20 18.37
C TYR A 530 -7.00 -16.72 18.19
N HIS A 531 -8.08 -17.28 17.64
CA HIS A 531 -8.21 -18.72 17.41
C HIS A 531 -7.08 -19.30 16.55
N THR A 532 -6.50 -18.49 15.67
CA THR A 532 -5.37 -18.82 14.80
C THR A 532 -4.10 -19.16 15.58
N VAL A 533 -3.89 -18.52 16.74
CA VAL A 533 -2.76 -18.80 17.65
C VAL A 533 -2.88 -20.21 18.20
N MET A 534 -4.07 -20.57 18.70
CA MET A 534 -4.37 -21.90 19.22
C MET A 534 -4.15 -22.98 18.16
N GLU A 535 -4.62 -22.75 16.92
CA GLU A 535 -4.43 -23.69 15.81
C GLU A 535 -2.95 -23.90 15.49
N THR A 536 -2.18 -22.81 15.43
CA THR A 536 -0.76 -22.86 15.13
C THR A 536 0.01 -23.66 16.18
N VAL A 537 -0.25 -23.41 17.47
CA VAL A 537 0.38 -24.12 18.58
C VAL A 537 -0.07 -25.59 18.62
N ALA A 538 -1.36 -25.87 18.41
CA ALA A 538 -1.87 -27.24 18.36
C ALA A 538 -1.23 -28.07 17.25
N GLU A 539 -1.13 -27.51 16.03
CA GLU A 539 -0.51 -28.19 14.88
C GLU A 539 0.97 -28.50 15.16
N ALA A 540 1.73 -27.52 15.64
CA ALA A 540 3.15 -27.66 15.90
C ALA A 540 3.46 -28.67 17.02
N LEU A 541 2.57 -28.80 18.01
CA LEU A 541 2.80 -29.61 19.20
C LEU A 541 2.21 -31.04 19.13
N ILE A 542 1.62 -31.46 18.01
CA ILE A 542 1.07 -32.83 17.82
C ILE A 542 2.07 -33.90 18.24
N ALA A 543 3.35 -33.75 17.87
CA ALA A 543 4.39 -34.73 18.15
C ALA A 543 5.05 -34.56 19.54
N HIS A 544 4.98 -33.37 20.14
CA HIS A 544 5.76 -33.02 21.32
C HIS A 544 4.93 -32.94 22.60
N ARG A 545 3.67 -32.51 22.51
CA ARG A 545 2.71 -32.39 23.64
C ARG A 545 1.32 -32.93 23.24
N PRO A 546 1.21 -34.20 22.81
CA PRO A 546 -0.04 -34.76 22.29
C PRO A 546 -1.20 -34.69 23.28
N GLU A 547 -0.94 -34.81 24.60
CA GLU A 547 -1.98 -34.73 25.62
C GLU A 547 -2.67 -33.36 25.68
N TRP A 548 -1.90 -32.27 25.57
CA TRP A 548 -2.48 -30.94 25.53
C TRP A 548 -3.26 -30.73 24.22
N VAL A 549 -2.69 -31.15 23.08
CA VAL A 549 -3.34 -31.03 21.76
C VAL A 549 -4.66 -31.78 21.72
N ILE A 550 -4.73 -32.99 22.29
CA ILE A 550 -5.97 -33.77 22.40
C ILE A 550 -7.03 -32.98 23.17
N ARG A 551 -6.72 -32.52 24.39
CA ARG A 551 -7.67 -31.78 25.23
C ARG A 551 -8.15 -30.49 24.55
N ALA A 552 -7.21 -29.71 24.04
CA ALA A 552 -7.48 -28.47 23.34
C ALA A 552 -8.38 -28.68 22.12
N SER A 553 -8.00 -29.63 21.25
CA SER A 553 -8.71 -29.89 19.99
C SER A 553 -10.11 -30.46 20.22
N ILE A 554 -10.28 -31.35 21.21
CA ILE A 554 -11.60 -31.87 21.59
C ILE A 554 -12.49 -30.73 22.09
N LYS A 555 -12.00 -29.91 23.03
CA LYS A 555 -12.75 -28.77 23.56
C LYS A 555 -13.22 -27.83 22.46
N GLN A 556 -12.30 -27.40 21.58
CA GLN A 556 -12.62 -26.49 20.47
C GLN A 556 -13.63 -27.11 19.48
N ALA A 557 -13.47 -28.41 19.17
CA ALA A 557 -14.42 -29.09 18.30
C ALA A 557 -15.83 -29.17 18.92
N GLU A 558 -15.92 -29.50 20.20
CA GLU A 558 -17.19 -29.62 20.92
C GLU A 558 -17.88 -28.26 21.07
N ASP A 559 -17.15 -27.19 21.43
CA ASP A 559 -17.67 -25.83 21.53
C ASP A 559 -18.28 -25.35 20.19
N LEU A 560 -17.65 -25.70 19.05
CA LEU A 560 -18.17 -25.41 17.71
C LEU A 560 -19.38 -26.28 17.34
N ILE A 561 -19.40 -27.55 17.74
CA ILE A 561 -20.50 -28.48 17.47
C ILE A 561 -21.77 -28.09 18.24
N VAL A 562 -21.63 -27.61 19.49
CA VAL A 562 -22.76 -27.22 20.34
C VAL A 562 -23.56 -26.08 19.74
N GLN A 563 -22.91 -25.14 19.03
CA GLN A 563 -23.55 -23.95 18.43
C GLN A 563 -24.55 -24.23 17.30
N THR A 564 -24.79 -25.49 16.91
CA THR A 564 -25.79 -25.94 15.91
C THR A 564 -25.71 -25.32 14.50
N LYS A 565 -24.72 -24.47 14.21
CA LYS A 565 -24.53 -23.83 12.91
C LYS A 565 -23.74 -24.73 11.95
N SER A 566 -24.34 -25.08 10.81
CA SER A 566 -23.77 -26.05 9.86
C SER A 566 -22.47 -25.58 9.18
N ASN A 567 -22.28 -24.27 9.05
CA ASN A 567 -21.06 -23.65 8.53
C ASN A 567 -19.84 -23.80 9.47
N LEU A 568 -20.04 -24.11 10.76
CA LEU A 568 -18.95 -24.32 11.73
C LEU A 568 -18.42 -25.76 11.74
N TYR A 569 -19.18 -26.73 11.21
CA TYR A 569 -18.78 -28.15 11.23
C TYR A 569 -17.47 -28.47 10.48
N PRO A 570 -17.12 -27.80 9.36
CA PRO A 570 -15.81 -27.96 8.75
C PRO A 570 -14.65 -27.56 9.68
N ALA A 571 -14.80 -26.47 10.43
CA ALA A 571 -13.79 -26.02 11.40
C ALA A 571 -13.67 -27.01 12.57
N ALA A 572 -14.81 -27.50 13.10
CA ALA A 572 -14.82 -28.55 14.13
C ALA A 572 -14.11 -29.84 13.64
N ALA A 573 -14.36 -30.25 12.40
CA ALA A 573 -13.68 -31.39 11.81
C ALA A 573 -12.17 -31.15 11.65
N GLY A 574 -11.75 -29.92 11.35
CA GLY A 574 -10.34 -29.50 11.35
C GLY A 574 -9.66 -29.76 12.69
N TRP A 575 -10.28 -29.33 13.80
CA TRP A 575 -9.81 -29.62 15.15
C TRP A 575 -9.76 -31.12 15.46
N LEU A 576 -10.80 -31.86 15.09
CA LEU A 576 -10.82 -33.31 15.29
C LEU A 576 -9.75 -34.06 14.49
N LYS A 577 -9.34 -33.57 13.31
CA LYS A 577 -8.17 -34.13 12.59
C LYS A 577 -6.88 -33.98 13.39
N ARG A 578 -6.68 -32.84 14.07
CA ARG A 578 -5.52 -32.61 14.93
C ARG A 578 -5.55 -33.52 16.16
N ALA A 579 -6.73 -33.68 16.79
CA ALA A 579 -6.92 -34.64 17.87
C ALA A 579 -6.56 -36.06 17.44
N LYS A 580 -7.08 -36.53 16.28
CA LYS A 580 -6.76 -37.83 15.70
C LYS A 580 -5.25 -38.01 15.50
N ALA A 581 -4.58 -37.01 14.93
CA ALA A 581 -3.14 -37.05 14.71
C ALA A 581 -2.36 -37.16 16.05
N ALA A 582 -2.78 -36.42 17.07
CA ALA A 582 -2.18 -36.47 18.40
C ALA A 582 -2.41 -37.82 19.12
N TYR A 583 -3.62 -38.40 19.05
CA TYR A 583 -3.90 -39.76 19.53
C TYR A 583 -3.06 -40.83 18.83
N ALA A 584 -2.88 -40.70 17.51
CA ALA A 584 -2.04 -41.61 16.75
C ALA A 584 -0.57 -41.51 17.21
N LYS A 585 -0.07 -40.30 17.47
CA LYS A 585 1.30 -40.09 17.98
C LYS A 585 1.52 -40.61 19.40
N SER A 586 0.52 -40.57 20.27
CA SER A 586 0.59 -41.14 21.62
C SER A 586 0.29 -42.65 21.68
N GLY A 587 0.05 -43.31 20.54
CA GLY A 587 -0.28 -44.74 20.48
C GLY A 587 -1.69 -45.09 20.95
N ARG A 588 -2.55 -44.10 21.21
CA ARG A 588 -3.89 -44.22 21.81
C ARG A 588 -5.00 -44.25 20.75
N THR A 589 -4.76 -44.96 19.64
CA THR A 589 -5.69 -45.00 18.50
C THR A 589 -7.03 -45.65 18.85
N SER A 590 -7.04 -46.61 19.78
CA SER A 590 -8.27 -47.26 20.27
C SER A 590 -9.19 -46.28 21.01
N GLU A 591 -8.62 -45.35 21.78
CA GLU A 591 -9.35 -44.31 22.49
C GLU A 591 -9.97 -43.29 21.52
N TRP A 592 -9.22 -42.87 20.51
CA TRP A 592 -9.76 -42.04 19.43
C TRP A 592 -10.97 -42.69 18.75
N GLN A 593 -10.86 -43.98 18.40
CA GLN A 593 -11.96 -44.71 17.76
C GLN A 593 -13.19 -44.83 18.67
N LYS A 594 -12.98 -44.95 19.99
CA LYS A 594 -14.08 -44.94 20.96
C LYS A 594 -14.75 -43.56 21.02
N TYR A 595 -13.96 -42.50 21.18
CA TYR A 595 -14.45 -41.12 21.22
C TYR A 595 -15.23 -40.76 19.95
N LEU A 596 -14.69 -41.06 18.76
CA LEU A 596 -15.37 -40.75 17.49
C LEU A 596 -16.70 -41.49 17.34
N ARG A 597 -16.81 -42.74 17.83
CA ARG A 597 -18.07 -43.48 17.84
C ARG A 597 -19.10 -42.86 18.78
N GLU A 598 -18.67 -42.49 19.98
CA GLU A 598 -19.54 -41.84 20.99
C GLU A 598 -20.06 -40.49 20.47
N LEU A 599 -19.18 -39.68 19.86
CA LEU A 599 -19.55 -38.41 19.25
C LEU A 599 -20.54 -38.59 18.08
N LYS A 600 -20.32 -39.59 17.22
CA LYS A 600 -21.25 -39.92 16.12
C LYS A 600 -22.63 -40.33 16.64
N GLU A 601 -22.68 -41.12 17.72
CA GLU A 601 -23.95 -41.56 18.31
C GLU A 601 -24.70 -40.39 18.98
N GLN A 602 -24.00 -39.55 19.74
CA GLN A 602 -24.58 -38.38 20.40
C GLN A 602 -25.24 -37.42 19.40
N TYR A 603 -24.59 -37.18 18.25
CA TYR A 603 -25.08 -36.26 17.22
C TYR A 603 -25.65 -36.96 15.98
N LYS A 604 -26.23 -38.16 16.13
CA LYS A 604 -26.78 -38.96 15.00
C LYS A 604 -27.87 -38.24 14.19
N ARG A 605 -28.58 -37.28 14.80
CA ARG A 605 -29.65 -36.50 14.16
C ARG A 605 -29.15 -35.26 13.39
N ARG A 606 -27.83 -35.09 13.20
CA ARG A 606 -27.24 -33.94 12.50
C ARG A 606 -26.50 -34.37 11.23
N PRO A 607 -27.18 -34.51 10.07
CA PRO A 607 -26.60 -35.11 8.86
C PRO A 607 -25.38 -34.34 8.31
N ALA A 608 -25.39 -33.00 8.38
CA ALA A 608 -24.25 -32.18 7.95
C ALA A 608 -22.99 -32.41 8.80
N LEU A 609 -23.14 -32.60 10.11
CA LEU A 609 -22.02 -32.95 11.00
C LEU A 609 -21.55 -34.38 10.75
N GLN A 610 -22.48 -35.33 10.58
CA GLN A 610 -22.13 -36.73 10.25
C GLN A 610 -21.31 -36.83 8.97
N ALA A 611 -21.64 -36.04 7.95
CA ALA A 611 -20.87 -35.97 6.70
C ALA A 611 -19.42 -35.53 6.92
N GLN A 612 -19.18 -34.60 7.85
CA GLN A 612 -17.81 -34.18 8.22
C GLN A 612 -17.10 -35.26 9.06
N LEU A 613 -17.78 -35.84 10.06
CA LEU A 613 -17.23 -36.91 10.91
C LEU A 613 -16.93 -38.21 10.14
N ALA A 614 -17.58 -38.44 9.00
CA ALA A 614 -17.30 -39.59 8.13
C ALA A 614 -15.96 -39.46 7.39
N ARG A 615 -15.41 -38.25 7.28
CA ARG A 615 -14.12 -37.96 6.62
C ARG A 615 -12.91 -38.04 7.58
N LEU A 616 -13.15 -38.32 8.85
CA LEU A 616 -12.17 -38.48 9.93
C LEU A 616 -11.96 -39.96 10.23
#